data_AF-A0A2L2X9K3-F1
#
_entry.id   AF-A0A2L2X9K3-F1
#
_cell.length_a   1.000
_cell.length_b   1.000
_cell.length_c   1.000
_cell.angle_alpha   90.00
_cell.angle_beta   90.00
_cell.angle_gamma   90.00
#
_symmetry.space_group_name_H-M   'P 1'
#
loop_
_entity.id
_entity.type
_entity.pdbx_description
1 polymer ?
#
loop_
_entity_poly.entity_id
_entity_poly.type
_entity_poly.pdbx_seq_one_letter_code
_entity_poly.pdbx_strand_id
1 'polypeptide(L)'
;MRELIRKLVKDNSGMGTFWGILALGTVMIIFVAAIRLSHMVTGADIDLQEAVADACKAAAQQVEPRSEADGYPLIETEKAHDAFRYVLALNLNLDETTLEPRANSMVKNTPGYNFIVYNGFDYYEDETYIGGPGGELASTGAKAYTQYIFSGGALSRDDSPDPGFIPNLPGNWPRTFNINNAGGSMVFRVELPNCGVVAVVNADLVEVLGKDPVNATRWASAALTCNGGTCSIPSAPEPPIQ
;
A
#
# COMPACT_ATOMS: atom_id res chain seq x y z
N MET A 1 -62.47 1.17 37.78
CA MET A 1 -61.24 0.70 37.10
C MET A 1 -61.52 -0.27 35.94
N ARG A 2 -62.30 -1.35 36.12
CA ARG A 2 -62.66 -2.29 35.03
C ARG A 2 -63.38 -1.65 33.83
N GLU A 3 -64.22 -0.65 34.04
CA GLU A 3 -64.93 0.04 32.93
C GLU A 3 -64.04 1.01 32.13
N LEU A 4 -63.04 1.62 32.76
CA LEU A 4 -62.07 2.48 32.05
C LEU A 4 -61.18 1.63 31.13
N ILE A 5 -60.79 0.44 31.58
CA ILE A 5 -60.03 -0.52 30.77
C ILE A 5 -60.87 -1.00 29.57
N ARG A 6 -62.19 -1.22 29.74
CA ARG A 6 -63.08 -1.62 28.62
C ARG A 6 -63.28 -0.53 27.58
N LYS A 7 -63.33 0.75 27.97
CA LYS A 7 -63.44 1.86 27.02
C LYS A 7 -62.14 2.07 26.23
N LEU A 8 -60.98 1.89 26.85
CA LEU A 8 -59.69 1.94 26.14
C LEU A 8 -59.51 0.80 25.13
N VAL A 9 -60.10 -0.38 25.37
CA VAL A 9 -60.00 -1.54 24.46
C VAL A 9 -61.00 -1.46 23.29
N LYS A 10 -62.07 -0.67 23.40
CA LYS A 10 -63.11 -0.57 22.34
C LYS A 10 -62.79 0.49 21.28
N ASP A 11 -61.81 1.35 21.53
CA ASP A 11 -61.35 2.35 20.58
C ASP A 11 -60.22 1.76 19.71
N ASN A 12 -60.57 1.19 18.54
CA ASN A 12 -59.61 0.56 17.62
C ASN A 12 -58.51 1.53 17.13
N SER A 13 -58.64 2.82 17.39
CA SER A 13 -57.63 3.86 17.14
C SER A 13 -56.38 3.69 18.04
N GLY A 14 -56.51 3.18 19.26
CA GLY A 14 -55.40 3.04 20.20
C GLY A 14 -54.41 1.93 19.84
N MET A 15 -54.91 0.83 19.26
CA MET A 15 -54.08 -0.31 18.87
C MET A 15 -53.16 0.03 17.69
N GLY A 16 -53.66 0.82 16.72
CA GLY A 16 -52.87 1.28 15.58
C GLY A 16 -51.71 2.18 16.00
N THR A 17 -51.96 3.11 16.93
CA THR A 17 -50.91 3.99 17.47
C THR A 17 -49.83 3.22 18.21
N PHE A 18 -50.19 2.20 19.00
CA PHE A 18 -49.24 1.34 19.68
C PHE A 18 -48.33 0.57 18.71
N TRP A 19 -48.91 -0.09 17.71
CA TRP A 19 -48.14 -0.79 16.67
C TRP A 19 -47.28 0.16 15.84
N GLY A 20 -47.78 1.37 15.55
CA GLY A 20 -47.03 2.40 14.86
C GLY A 20 -45.77 2.82 15.61
N ILE A 21 -45.87 3.05 16.93
CA ILE A 21 -44.71 3.39 17.78
C ILE A 21 -43.73 2.21 17.86
N LEU A 22 -44.24 0.98 18.02
CA LEU A 22 -43.39 -0.22 18.07
C LEU A 22 -42.64 -0.44 16.74
N ALA A 23 -43.34 -0.32 15.62
CA ALA A 23 -42.76 -0.46 14.28
C ALA A 23 -41.73 0.65 14.02
N LEU A 24 -42.04 1.90 14.38
CA LEU A 24 -41.11 3.03 14.26
C LEU A 24 -39.83 2.78 15.07
N GLY A 25 -39.96 2.31 16.31
CA GLY A 25 -38.82 1.96 17.16
C GLY A 25 -37.96 0.87 16.54
N THR A 26 -38.58 -0.16 15.99
CA THR A 26 -37.87 -1.28 15.35
C THR A 26 -37.16 -0.83 14.07
N VAL A 27 -37.81 0.01 13.25
CA VAL A 27 -37.20 0.61 12.05
C VAL A 27 -35.98 1.46 12.43
N MET A 28 -36.06 2.27 13.50
CA MET A 28 -34.89 3.02 13.97
C MET A 28 -33.75 2.12 14.42
N ILE A 29 -34.03 1.03 15.13
CA ILE A 29 -32.99 0.06 15.55
C ILE A 29 -32.34 -0.60 14.33
N ILE A 30 -33.14 -1.02 13.34
CA ILE A 30 -32.63 -1.60 12.09
C ILE A 30 -31.75 -0.59 11.36
N PHE A 31 -32.17 0.68 11.28
CA PHE A 31 -31.40 1.74 10.62
C PHE A 31 -30.06 2.00 11.31
N VAL A 32 -30.03 2.08 12.64
CA VAL A 32 -28.78 2.25 13.41
C VAL A 32 -27.87 1.03 13.25
N ALA A 33 -28.43 -0.19 13.24
CA ALA A 33 -27.65 -1.41 13.01
C ALA A 33 -27.04 -1.43 11.60
N ALA A 34 -27.79 -1.00 10.58
CA ALA A 34 -27.30 -0.89 9.21
C ALA A 34 -26.15 0.11 9.07
N ILE A 35 -26.23 1.27 9.71
CA ILE A 35 -25.14 2.26 9.71
C ILE A 35 -23.88 1.69 10.37
N ARG A 36 -24.01 1.02 11.52
CA ARG A 36 -22.84 0.45 12.24
C ARG A 36 -22.11 -0.59 11.41
N LEU A 37 -22.83 -1.43 10.67
CA LEU A 37 -22.25 -2.42 9.75
C LEU A 37 -21.37 -1.74 8.69
N SER A 38 -21.88 -0.69 8.04
CA SER A 38 -21.10 0.05 7.03
C SER A 38 -19.83 0.67 7.61
N HIS A 39 -19.89 1.20 8.84
CA HIS A 39 -18.74 1.86 9.47
C HIS A 39 -17.59 0.90 9.83
N MET A 40 -17.88 -0.36 10.18
CA MET A 40 -16.82 -1.33 10.54
C MET A 40 -16.06 -1.84 9.31
N VAL A 41 -16.76 -2.06 8.20
CA VAL A 41 -16.11 -2.43 6.93
C VAL A 41 -15.21 -1.29 6.44
N THR A 42 -15.64 -0.03 6.58
CA THR A 42 -14.79 1.11 6.25
C THR A 42 -13.60 1.28 7.20
N GLY A 43 -13.72 0.90 8.48
CA GLY A 43 -12.63 1.05 9.45
C GLY A 43 -11.42 0.19 9.10
N ALA A 44 -11.63 -1.12 8.95
CA ALA A 44 -10.53 -2.04 8.62
C ALA A 44 -9.88 -1.72 7.26
N ASP A 45 -10.68 -1.17 6.35
CA ASP A 45 -10.23 -0.77 5.04
C ASP A 45 -9.36 0.51 5.06
N ILE A 46 -9.73 1.48 5.91
CA ILE A 46 -8.93 2.69 6.16
C ILE A 46 -7.61 2.31 6.80
N ASP A 47 -7.63 1.42 7.80
CA ASP A 47 -6.43 0.97 8.50
C ASP A 47 -5.47 0.24 7.54
N LEU A 48 -6.00 -0.56 6.60
CA LEU A 48 -5.19 -1.17 5.54
C LEU A 48 -4.58 -0.10 4.61
N GLN A 49 -5.36 0.89 4.18
CA GLN A 49 -4.86 1.96 3.32
C GLN A 49 -3.74 2.78 4.00
N GLU A 50 -3.90 3.09 5.29
CA GLU A 50 -2.89 3.78 6.09
C GLU A 50 -1.63 2.93 6.27
N ALA A 51 -1.79 1.64 6.59
CA ALA A 51 -0.68 0.70 6.73
C ALA A 51 0.18 0.61 5.46
N VAL A 52 -0.45 0.52 4.28
CA VAL A 52 0.26 0.48 2.98
C VAL A 52 0.94 1.81 2.69
N ALA A 53 0.29 2.95 3.00
CA ALA A 53 0.88 4.26 2.80
C ALA A 53 2.13 4.48 3.66
N ASP A 54 2.09 4.10 4.92
CA ASP A 54 3.23 4.23 5.83
C ASP A 54 4.37 3.28 5.48
N ALA A 55 4.05 2.06 5.05
CA ALA A 55 5.05 1.12 4.54
C ALA A 55 5.75 1.67 3.29
N CYS A 56 5.01 2.25 2.34
CA CYS A 56 5.60 2.91 1.16
C CYS A 56 6.49 4.10 1.54
N LYS A 57 6.08 4.93 2.51
CA LYS A 57 6.91 6.04 2.99
C LYS A 57 8.22 5.54 3.62
N ALA A 58 8.15 4.54 4.49
CA ALA A 58 9.34 3.97 5.13
C ALA A 58 10.30 3.34 4.13
N ALA A 59 9.76 2.70 3.09
CA ALA A 59 10.54 2.13 2.00
C ALA A 59 11.20 3.21 1.13
N ALA A 60 10.47 4.28 0.79
CA ALA A 60 11.03 5.40 0.03
C ALA A 60 12.14 6.14 0.80
N GLN A 61 12.17 6.06 2.14
CA GLN A 61 13.22 6.63 2.97
C GLN A 61 14.51 5.80 3.01
N GLN A 62 14.53 4.60 2.43
CA GLN A 62 15.73 3.77 2.36
C GLN A 62 16.64 4.24 1.21
N VAL A 63 17.23 5.41 1.40
CA VAL A 63 18.14 6.04 0.43
C VAL A 63 19.55 5.49 0.63
N GLU A 64 20.23 5.21 -0.47
CA GLU A 64 21.63 4.80 -0.46
C GLU A 64 22.54 5.98 -0.02
N PRO A 65 23.34 5.85 1.05
CA PRO A 65 24.11 6.96 1.61
C PRO A 65 25.11 7.59 0.63
N ARG A 66 25.70 6.78 -0.26
CA ARG A 66 26.61 7.30 -1.29
C ARG A 66 25.89 8.18 -2.30
N SER A 67 24.71 7.72 -2.73
CA SER A 67 23.84 8.46 -3.66
C SER A 67 23.36 9.78 -3.06
N GLU A 68 23.07 9.79 -1.75
CA GLU A 68 22.73 11.01 -1.01
C GLU A 68 23.91 11.98 -0.95
N ALA A 69 25.13 11.49 -0.69
CA ALA A 69 26.34 12.31 -0.65
C ALA A 69 26.68 12.93 -2.02
N ASP A 70 26.40 12.22 -3.11
CA ASP A 70 26.59 12.70 -4.48
C ASP A 70 25.52 13.70 -4.93
N GLY A 71 24.47 13.92 -4.11
CA GLY A 71 23.37 14.86 -4.41
C GLY A 71 22.26 14.27 -5.29
N TYR A 72 22.27 12.96 -5.53
CA TYR A 72 21.31 12.26 -6.37
C TYR A 72 20.71 11.09 -5.57
N PRO A 73 19.75 11.33 -4.67
CA PRO A 73 19.28 10.27 -3.78
C PRO A 73 18.54 9.18 -4.57
N LEU A 74 19.05 7.95 -4.47
CA LEU A 74 18.44 6.75 -5.03
C LEU A 74 18.04 5.80 -3.90
N ILE A 75 16.97 5.04 -4.14
CA ILE A 75 16.42 4.11 -3.16
C ILE A 75 17.16 2.78 -3.27
N GLU A 76 17.70 2.27 -2.17
CA GLU A 76 18.31 0.94 -2.11
C GLU A 76 17.21 -0.12 -2.11
N THR A 77 17.15 -0.93 -3.16
CA THR A 77 15.97 -1.74 -3.47
C THR A 77 15.67 -2.84 -2.44
N GLU A 78 16.70 -3.48 -1.90
CA GLU A 78 16.57 -4.55 -0.92
C GLU A 78 16.19 -3.99 0.46
N LYS A 79 16.89 -2.95 0.94
CA LYS A 79 16.53 -2.28 2.19
C LYS A 79 15.14 -1.68 2.14
N ALA A 80 14.74 -1.10 1.01
CA ALA A 80 13.39 -0.57 0.81
C ALA A 80 12.33 -1.67 0.94
N HIS A 81 12.59 -2.86 0.37
CA HIS A 81 11.68 -4.00 0.50
C HIS A 81 11.60 -4.52 1.93
N ASP A 82 12.73 -4.64 2.62
CA ASP A 82 12.77 -5.05 4.03
C ASP A 82 12.02 -4.05 4.93
N ALA A 83 12.24 -2.74 4.73
CA ALA A 83 11.54 -1.69 5.46
C ALA A 83 10.04 -1.67 5.17
N PHE A 84 9.64 -1.83 3.90
CA PHE A 84 8.24 -1.96 3.49
C PHE A 84 7.57 -3.11 4.25
N ARG A 85 8.19 -4.29 4.20
CA ARG A 85 7.69 -5.51 4.79
C ARG A 85 7.58 -5.39 6.31
N TYR A 86 8.60 -4.84 6.96
CA TYR A 86 8.62 -4.63 8.40
C TYR A 86 7.48 -3.71 8.86
N VAL A 87 7.33 -2.54 8.23
CA VAL A 87 6.29 -1.57 8.61
C VAL A 87 4.88 -2.10 8.29
N LEU A 88 4.71 -2.80 7.17
CA LEU A 88 3.44 -3.45 6.84
C LEU A 88 3.07 -4.51 7.88
N ALA A 89 4.04 -5.35 8.28
CA ALA A 89 3.83 -6.36 9.30
C ALA A 89 3.48 -5.74 10.66
N LEU A 90 4.17 -4.67 11.05
CA LEU A 90 3.91 -3.96 12.29
C LEU A 90 2.49 -3.36 12.32
N ASN A 91 2.09 -2.65 11.27
CA ASN A 91 0.80 -1.96 11.20
C ASN A 91 -0.39 -2.92 11.13
N LEU A 92 -0.22 -4.08 10.49
CA LEU A 92 -1.28 -5.10 10.37
C LEU A 92 -1.19 -6.19 11.44
N ASN A 93 -0.27 -6.07 12.40
CA ASN A 93 0.02 -7.06 13.44
C ASN A 93 0.25 -8.47 12.86
N LEU A 94 1.15 -8.55 11.89
CA LEU A 94 1.60 -9.78 11.24
C LEU A 94 2.95 -10.20 11.81
N ASP A 95 3.37 -11.41 11.49
CA ASP A 95 4.74 -11.84 11.69
C ASP A 95 5.69 -11.21 10.66
N GLU A 96 6.81 -10.67 11.11
CA GLU A 96 7.75 -9.93 10.27
C GLU A 96 8.40 -10.82 9.19
N THR A 97 8.63 -12.11 9.48
CA THR A 97 9.38 -13.03 8.62
C THR A 97 8.50 -13.91 7.74
N THR A 98 7.24 -14.11 8.10
CA THR A 98 6.30 -14.94 7.32
C THR A 98 5.12 -14.16 6.77
N LEU A 99 4.85 -12.97 7.34
CA LEU A 99 3.63 -12.18 7.12
C LEU A 99 2.34 -12.92 7.51
N GLU A 100 2.46 -14.00 8.28
CA GLU A 100 1.32 -14.69 8.84
C GLU A 100 0.64 -13.80 9.89
N PRO A 101 -0.71 -13.70 9.88
CA PRO A 101 -1.42 -12.92 10.87
C PRO A 101 -1.22 -13.44 12.29
N ARG A 102 -0.87 -12.55 13.23
CA ARG A 102 -0.79 -12.90 14.66
C ARG A 102 -2.19 -12.87 15.30
N ALA A 103 -2.27 -13.33 16.55
CA ALA A 103 -3.50 -13.19 17.33
C ALA A 103 -3.93 -11.70 17.41
N ASN A 104 -5.21 -11.44 17.11
CA ASN A 104 -5.80 -10.10 17.01
C ASN A 104 -5.30 -9.26 15.82
N SER A 105 -4.74 -9.87 14.77
CA SER A 105 -4.56 -9.17 13.49
C SER A 105 -5.92 -8.82 12.88
N MET A 106 -5.94 -7.71 12.13
CA MET A 106 -7.10 -7.30 11.33
C MET A 106 -7.24 -8.11 10.03
N VAL A 107 -6.24 -8.94 9.71
CA VAL A 107 -6.19 -9.75 8.51
C VAL A 107 -6.35 -11.23 8.90
N LYS A 108 -7.16 -11.96 8.14
CA LYS A 108 -7.48 -13.38 8.39
C LYS A 108 -6.46 -14.33 7.76
N ASN A 109 -5.98 -13.99 6.58
CA ASN A 109 -5.03 -14.78 5.79
C ASN A 109 -3.77 -13.96 5.50
N THR A 110 -2.66 -14.62 5.17
CA THR A 110 -1.43 -13.95 4.75
C THR A 110 -1.71 -13.02 3.57
N PRO A 111 -1.41 -11.71 3.68
CA PRO A 111 -1.65 -10.76 2.59
C PRO A 111 -0.70 -11.02 1.42
N GLY A 112 -1.18 -10.77 0.20
CA GLY A 112 -0.34 -10.71 -0.99
C GLY A 112 -0.01 -9.27 -1.34
N TYR A 113 1.16 -9.01 -1.93
CA TYR A 113 1.49 -7.68 -2.42
C TYR A 113 2.34 -7.69 -3.69
N ASN A 114 2.25 -6.60 -4.42
CA ASN A 114 3.13 -6.24 -5.53
C ASN A 114 3.78 -4.90 -5.18
N PHE A 115 5.08 -4.92 -4.91
CA PHE A 115 5.87 -3.77 -4.48
C PHE A 115 6.91 -3.47 -5.54
N ILE A 116 6.94 -2.24 -6.03
CA ILE A 116 7.83 -1.79 -7.09
C ILE A 116 8.68 -0.66 -6.54
N VAL A 117 10.00 -0.77 -6.69
CA VAL A 117 10.96 0.31 -6.50
C VAL A 117 11.37 0.82 -7.87
N TYR A 118 11.31 2.13 -8.08
CA TYR A 118 11.65 2.76 -9.34
C TYR A 118 12.59 3.95 -9.10
N ASN A 119 13.84 3.78 -9.51
CA ASN A 119 14.86 4.81 -9.48
C ASN A 119 15.11 5.45 -10.85
N GLY A 120 14.62 4.84 -11.94
CA GLY A 120 14.69 5.38 -13.30
C GLY A 120 16.07 5.41 -13.95
N PHE A 121 17.13 5.17 -13.17
CA PHE A 121 18.52 5.16 -13.60
C PHE A 121 19.25 3.97 -13.01
N ASP A 122 20.16 3.45 -13.80
CA ASP A 122 21.07 2.36 -13.45
C ASP A 122 22.50 2.92 -13.32
N TYR A 123 22.65 4.07 -12.65
CA TYR A 123 23.95 4.73 -12.58
C TYR A 123 24.92 3.99 -11.64
N TYR A 124 24.39 3.20 -10.71
CA TYR A 124 25.17 2.54 -9.67
C TYR A 124 25.02 1.00 -9.62
N GLU A 125 24.38 0.33 -10.60
CA GLU A 125 24.50 -1.14 -10.69
C GLU A 125 25.75 -1.58 -11.45
N ASP A 126 26.37 -0.71 -12.26
CA ASP A 126 27.59 -1.08 -12.97
C ASP A 126 28.82 -0.99 -12.05
N GLU A 127 29.22 -2.17 -11.57
CA GLU A 127 30.49 -2.46 -10.90
C GLU A 127 31.73 -1.92 -11.63
N THR A 128 31.61 -1.53 -12.91
CA THR A 128 32.76 -1.05 -13.71
C THR A 128 33.04 0.46 -13.69
N TYR A 129 32.27 1.31 -12.98
CA TYR A 129 32.69 2.71 -12.79
C TYR A 129 33.78 2.86 -11.72
N ILE A 130 34.97 2.38 -12.08
CA ILE A 130 36.25 2.57 -11.40
C ILE A 130 36.75 3.98 -11.67
N GLY A 131 36.25 4.95 -10.88
CA GLY A 131 36.72 6.34 -10.94
C GLY A 131 37.87 6.67 -9.99
N GLY A 132 38.39 5.72 -9.21
CA GLY A 132 39.39 6.02 -8.18
C GLY A 132 40.31 4.85 -7.83
N PRO A 133 41.63 5.07 -7.70
CA PRO A 133 42.58 4.02 -7.34
C PRO A 133 42.37 3.63 -5.86
N GLY A 134 41.77 2.46 -5.63
CA GLY A 134 41.60 1.85 -4.30
C GLY A 134 40.16 1.53 -3.86
N GLY A 135 39.15 1.68 -4.73
CA GLY A 135 37.75 1.44 -4.36
C GLY A 135 37.37 -0.03 -4.28
N GLU A 136 37.02 -0.51 -3.09
CA GLU A 136 36.25 -1.75 -2.91
C GLU A 136 34.90 -1.61 -3.63
N LEU A 137 34.59 -2.59 -4.49
CA LEU A 137 33.32 -2.68 -5.20
C LEU A 137 32.21 -3.02 -4.20
N ALA A 138 31.41 -2.03 -3.82
CA ALA A 138 30.11 -2.27 -3.23
C ALA A 138 29.06 -2.00 -4.31
N SER A 139 28.47 -3.07 -4.86
CA SER A 139 27.21 -2.97 -5.60
C SER A 139 26.22 -2.23 -4.70
N THR A 140 25.82 -1.03 -5.08
CA THR A 140 25.06 -0.13 -4.19
C THR A 140 23.61 -0.56 -3.94
N GLY A 141 23.15 -1.68 -4.50
CA GLY A 141 21.78 -2.20 -4.33
C GLY A 141 20.66 -1.30 -4.88
N ALA A 142 21.00 -0.10 -5.37
CA ALA A 142 20.09 0.90 -5.90
C ALA A 142 19.81 0.66 -7.38
N LYS A 143 19.06 -0.40 -7.66
CA LYS A 143 18.68 -0.77 -9.02
C LYS A 143 17.71 0.23 -9.65
N ALA A 144 17.74 0.35 -10.98
CA ALA A 144 16.85 1.25 -11.73
C ALA A 144 15.37 0.90 -11.54
N TYR A 145 15.10 -0.40 -11.48
CA TYR A 145 13.78 -0.98 -11.29
C TYR A 145 13.91 -2.34 -10.60
N THR A 146 13.10 -2.54 -9.56
CA THR A 146 12.90 -3.87 -8.99
C THR A 146 11.46 -4.03 -8.59
N GLN A 147 10.86 -5.16 -8.96
CA GLN A 147 9.54 -5.59 -8.56
C GLN A 147 9.63 -6.81 -7.64
N TYR A 148 8.90 -6.73 -6.53
CA TYR A 148 8.74 -7.79 -5.56
C TYR A 148 7.27 -8.21 -5.54
N ILE A 149 7.01 -9.48 -5.86
CA ILE A 149 5.67 -10.06 -5.83
C ILE A 149 5.65 -11.09 -4.72
N PHE A 150 4.86 -10.84 -3.69
CA PHE A 150 4.62 -11.78 -2.60
C PHE A 150 3.20 -12.32 -2.71
N SER A 151 3.08 -13.64 -2.88
CA SER A 151 1.79 -14.31 -3.00
C SER A 151 1.88 -15.73 -2.42
N GLY A 152 0.92 -16.09 -1.57
CA GLY A 152 0.85 -17.43 -0.98
C GLY A 152 2.10 -17.83 -0.18
N GLY A 153 2.78 -16.88 0.47
CA GLY A 153 4.00 -17.13 1.24
C GLY A 153 5.29 -17.20 0.42
N ALA A 154 5.21 -17.12 -0.91
CA ALA A 154 6.37 -17.10 -1.79
C ALA A 154 6.68 -15.67 -2.24
N LEU A 155 7.97 -15.31 -2.21
CA LEU A 155 8.50 -14.07 -2.77
C LEU A 155 9.12 -14.35 -4.14
N SER A 156 8.69 -13.59 -5.14
CA SER A 156 9.30 -13.50 -6.47
C SER A 156 9.90 -12.12 -6.65
N ARG A 157 11.08 -12.04 -7.24
CA ARG A 157 11.76 -10.79 -7.60
C ARG A 157 11.93 -10.73 -9.10
N ASP A 158 11.66 -9.58 -9.68
CA ASP A 158 11.92 -9.27 -11.08
C ASP A 158 12.64 -7.92 -11.17
N ASP A 159 13.87 -7.95 -11.66
CA ASP A 159 14.66 -6.73 -11.92
C ASP A 159 14.54 -6.30 -13.39
N SER A 160 13.81 -7.05 -14.22
CA SER A 160 13.61 -6.71 -15.62
C SER A 160 12.52 -5.63 -15.73
N PRO A 161 12.84 -4.46 -16.28
CA PRO A 161 11.88 -3.39 -16.40
C PRO A 161 10.91 -3.68 -17.55
N ASP A 162 9.67 -3.21 -17.41
CA ASP A 162 8.61 -3.35 -18.43
C ASP A 162 9.12 -3.00 -19.85
N PRO A 163 8.67 -3.73 -20.90
CA PRO A 163 9.10 -3.50 -22.27
C PRO A 163 8.81 -2.06 -22.70
N GLY A 164 9.88 -1.30 -22.98
CA GLY A 164 9.83 0.13 -23.30
C GLY A 164 10.57 1.01 -22.29
N PHE A 165 11.01 0.46 -21.15
CA PHE A 165 12.00 1.15 -20.33
C PHE A 165 13.37 1.06 -20.98
N ILE A 166 14.01 2.22 -21.10
CA ILE A 166 15.41 2.30 -21.47
C ILE A 166 16.11 2.98 -20.29
N PRO A 167 16.85 2.25 -19.45
CA PRO A 167 17.58 2.85 -18.34
C PRO A 167 18.44 4.02 -18.84
N ASN A 168 18.57 5.06 -18.02
CA ASN A 168 19.50 6.18 -18.29
C ASN A 168 19.14 7.14 -19.43
N LEU A 169 17.91 7.10 -19.97
CA LEU A 169 17.46 8.13 -20.92
C LEU A 169 16.79 9.34 -20.21
N PRO A 170 17.21 10.58 -20.54
CA PRO A 170 16.46 11.77 -20.14
C PRO A 170 15.09 11.74 -20.84
N GLY A 171 14.01 11.68 -20.05
CA GLY A 171 12.63 11.51 -20.53
C GLY A 171 11.88 10.32 -19.92
N ASN A 172 12.54 9.50 -19.09
CA ASN A 172 11.91 8.42 -18.33
C ASN A 172 11.01 8.87 -17.17
N TRP A 173 10.88 10.18 -16.97
CA TRP A 173 10.08 10.80 -15.93
C TRP A 173 9.12 11.81 -16.54
N PRO A 174 7.85 11.87 -16.10
CA PRO A 174 7.21 10.95 -15.15
C PRO A 174 6.89 9.58 -15.79
N ARG A 175 6.86 8.50 -14.99
CA ARG A 175 6.55 7.16 -15.49
C ARG A 175 5.22 6.63 -15.00
N THR A 176 4.45 6.08 -15.92
CA THR A 176 3.22 5.32 -15.64
C THR A 176 3.54 3.84 -15.48
N PHE A 177 3.14 3.26 -14.35
CA PHE A 177 3.17 1.81 -14.13
C PHE A 177 1.77 1.22 -14.30
N ASN A 178 1.71 -0.03 -14.76
CA ASN A 178 0.51 -0.85 -14.75
C ASN A 178 0.72 -1.97 -13.73
N ILE A 179 0.19 -1.80 -12.52
CA ILE A 179 0.41 -2.80 -11.46
C ILE A 179 -0.78 -3.74 -11.42
N ASN A 180 -0.52 -5.02 -11.69
CA ASN A 180 -1.50 -6.07 -11.53
C ASN A 180 -1.57 -6.47 -10.06
N ASN A 181 -2.80 -6.66 -9.56
CA ASN A 181 -3.02 -7.27 -8.27
C ASN A 181 -2.55 -8.74 -8.32
N ALA A 182 -1.84 -9.21 -7.29
CA ALA A 182 -1.39 -10.59 -7.15
C ALA A 182 -2.53 -11.63 -7.25
N GLY A 183 -3.80 -11.20 -7.22
CA GLY A 183 -4.99 -12.04 -7.43
C GLY A 183 -6.05 -11.50 -8.40
N GLY A 184 -5.79 -10.53 -9.28
CA GLY A 184 -6.85 -10.01 -10.16
C GLY A 184 -6.48 -9.06 -11.31
N SER A 185 -7.51 -8.70 -12.10
CA SER A 185 -7.46 -7.92 -13.35
C SER A 185 -7.57 -6.39 -13.16
N MET A 186 -7.17 -5.85 -12.00
CA MET A 186 -7.13 -4.39 -11.81
C MET A 186 -5.76 -3.87 -12.18
N VAL A 187 -5.73 -2.87 -13.05
CA VAL A 187 -4.52 -2.17 -13.47
C VAL A 187 -4.53 -0.79 -12.86
N PHE A 188 -3.60 -0.53 -11.94
CA PHE A 188 -3.40 0.81 -11.37
C PHE A 188 -2.44 1.58 -12.27
N ARG A 189 -2.85 2.76 -12.72
CA ARG A 189 -2.00 3.74 -13.41
C ARG A 189 -1.45 4.71 -12.36
N VAL A 190 -0.16 4.57 -12.03
CA VAL A 190 0.52 5.44 -11.07
C VAL A 190 1.62 6.21 -11.78
N GLU A 191 1.62 7.53 -11.59
CA GLU A 191 2.60 8.44 -12.14
C GLU A 191 3.64 8.82 -11.06
N LEU A 192 4.88 8.38 -11.24
CA LEU A 192 5.98 8.78 -10.38
C LEU A 192 6.79 9.89 -11.06
N PRO A 193 6.95 11.07 -10.43
CA PRO A 193 7.75 12.18 -11.00
C PRO A 193 9.25 12.06 -10.71
N ASN A 194 9.64 11.35 -9.65
CA ASN A 194 11.03 11.12 -9.21
C ASN A 194 11.16 9.69 -8.66
N CYS A 195 12.39 9.30 -8.27
CA CYS A 195 12.68 8.05 -7.57
C CYS A 195 11.64 7.78 -6.48
N GLY A 196 11.06 6.58 -6.49
CA GLY A 196 9.93 6.28 -5.64
C GLY A 196 9.58 4.81 -5.60
N VAL A 197 8.55 4.53 -4.83
CA VAL A 197 8.01 3.18 -4.65
C VAL A 197 6.51 3.21 -4.87
N VAL A 198 5.97 2.08 -5.33
CA VAL A 198 4.54 1.84 -5.42
C VAL A 198 4.24 0.45 -4.88
N ALA A 199 3.21 0.33 -4.05
CA ALA A 199 2.73 -0.94 -3.55
C ALA A 199 1.26 -1.12 -3.84
N VAL A 200 0.86 -2.34 -4.19
CA VAL A 200 -0.51 -2.81 -4.19
C VAL A 200 -0.57 -4.00 -3.24
N VAL A 201 -1.43 -3.94 -2.23
CA VAL A 201 -1.60 -4.98 -1.22
C VAL A 201 -3.03 -5.53 -1.29
N ASN A 202 -3.14 -6.85 -1.28
CA ASN A 202 -4.38 -7.60 -1.20
C ASN A 202 -4.43 -8.35 0.12
N ALA A 203 -5.50 -8.16 0.89
CA ALA A 203 -5.65 -8.74 2.21
C ALA A 203 -7.10 -9.16 2.45
N ASP A 204 -7.29 -10.30 3.11
CA ASP A 204 -8.60 -10.73 3.58
C ASP A 204 -8.83 -10.18 4.99
N LEU A 205 -9.65 -9.14 5.09
CA LEU A 205 -9.92 -8.46 6.35
C LEU A 205 -10.92 -9.26 7.21
N VAL A 206 -10.71 -9.24 8.52
CA VAL A 206 -11.63 -9.81 9.50
C VAL A 206 -12.82 -8.86 9.66
N GLU A 207 -14.01 -9.30 9.25
CA GLU A 207 -15.23 -8.57 9.58
C GLU A 207 -15.51 -8.64 11.08
N VAL A 208 -15.84 -7.49 11.67
CA VAL A 208 -16.31 -7.42 13.06
C VAL A 208 -17.67 -8.13 13.22
N LEU A 209 -18.47 -8.19 12.15
CA LEU A 209 -19.82 -8.75 12.14
C LEU A 209 -20.08 -9.54 10.84
N GLY A 210 -19.61 -10.78 10.81
CA GLY A 210 -19.79 -11.71 9.68
C GLY A 210 -18.91 -12.94 9.83
N LYS A 211 -19.18 -14.00 9.06
CA LYS A 211 -18.29 -15.18 8.99
C LYS A 211 -17.35 -15.14 7.79
N ASP A 212 -17.69 -14.34 6.80
CA ASP A 212 -17.00 -14.32 5.52
C ASP A 212 -15.94 -13.21 5.51
N PRO A 213 -14.71 -13.51 5.11
CA PRO A 213 -13.68 -12.48 4.98
C PRO A 213 -14.03 -11.51 3.86
N VAL A 214 -13.72 -10.23 4.06
CA VAL A 214 -13.82 -9.22 3.00
C VAL A 214 -12.45 -9.06 2.36
N ASN A 215 -12.35 -9.37 1.08
CA ASN A 215 -11.12 -9.13 0.33
C ASN A 215 -11.01 -7.64 0.00
N ALA A 216 -9.96 -6.99 0.51
CA ALA A 216 -9.65 -5.60 0.25
C ALA A 216 -8.35 -5.50 -0.56
N THR A 217 -8.33 -4.59 -1.55
CA THR A 217 -7.14 -4.27 -2.33
C THR A 217 -6.85 -2.79 -2.23
N ARG A 218 -5.71 -2.44 -1.62
CA ARG A 218 -5.30 -1.05 -1.42
C ARG A 218 -3.93 -0.80 -2.05
N TRP A 219 -3.69 0.43 -2.43
CA TRP A 219 -2.44 0.82 -3.06
C TRP A 219 -1.95 2.15 -2.51
N ALA A 220 -0.64 2.33 -2.51
CA ALA A 220 -0.03 3.61 -2.19
C ALA A 220 1.27 3.77 -2.96
N SER A 221 1.68 5.03 -3.13
CA SER A 221 2.96 5.38 -3.71
C SER A 221 3.64 6.44 -2.86
N ALA A 222 4.96 6.39 -2.79
CA ALA A 222 5.78 7.43 -2.19
C ALA A 222 6.94 7.76 -3.12
N ALA A 223 7.26 9.03 -3.26
CA ALA A 223 8.38 9.50 -4.08
C ALA A 223 9.29 10.39 -3.26
N LEU A 224 10.58 10.34 -3.57
CA LEU A 224 11.57 11.26 -3.04
C LEU A 224 11.32 12.66 -3.58
N THR A 225 11.43 13.64 -2.70
CA THR A 225 11.34 15.06 -3.05
C THR A 225 12.67 15.72 -2.76
N CYS A 226 13.35 16.17 -3.82
CA CYS A 226 14.57 16.97 -3.68
C CYS A 226 14.24 18.46 -3.48
N ASN A 227 15.17 19.20 -2.87
CA ASN A 227 15.03 20.65 -2.69
C ASN A 227 14.98 21.33 -4.08
N GLY A 228 13.84 21.93 -4.44
CA GLY A 228 13.56 22.41 -5.81
C GLY A 228 12.54 21.57 -6.60
N GLY A 229 11.98 20.51 -6.01
CA GLY A 229 10.81 19.77 -6.52
C GLY A 229 11.11 18.61 -7.47
N THR A 230 12.28 18.60 -8.12
CA THR A 230 12.72 17.48 -8.95
C THR A 230 14.13 17.06 -8.55
N CYS A 231 14.37 15.76 -8.50
CA CYS A 231 15.71 15.23 -8.33
C CYS A 231 16.36 15.31 -9.72
N SER A 232 17.10 16.40 -9.98
CA SER A 232 17.77 16.63 -11.24
C SER A 232 18.66 15.44 -11.57
N ILE A 233 18.61 14.95 -12.80
CA ILE A 233 19.46 13.87 -13.28
C ILE A 233 20.89 14.44 -13.41
N PRO A 234 21.95 13.72 -13.00
CA PRO A 234 23.29 14.12 -13.40
C PRO A 234 23.33 14.13 -14.92
N SER A 235 23.69 15.27 -15.53
CA SER A 235 24.09 15.25 -16.94
C SER A 235 25.18 14.21 -17.06
N ALA A 236 25.05 13.27 -18.01
CA ALA A 236 26.04 12.23 -18.23
C ALA A 236 27.45 12.83 -18.15
N PRO A 237 28.38 12.22 -17.38
CA PRO A 237 29.70 12.80 -17.19
C PRO A 237 30.29 13.13 -18.56
N GLU A 238 30.71 14.38 -18.75
CA GLU A 238 31.37 14.76 -20.01
C GLU A 238 32.54 13.81 -20.23
N PRO A 239 32.68 13.23 -21.45
CA PRO A 239 33.79 12.32 -21.71
C PRO A 239 35.10 13.04 -21.38
N PRO A 240 36.07 12.33 -20.77
CA PRO A 240 37.34 12.94 -20.41
C PRO A 240 37.94 13.59 -21.66
N ILE A 241 38.28 14.87 -21.56
CA ILE A 241 38.95 15.62 -22.63
C ILE A 241 40.26 14.87 -22.91
N GLN A 242 40.34 14.22 -24.06
CA GLN A 242 41.55 13.54 -24.55
C GLN A 242 42.60 14.56 -24.99
#